data_AF-A0A1B9EJ12-F1
#
_entry.id   AF-A0A1B9EJ12-F1
#
_cell.length_a   1.000
_cell.length_b   1.000
_cell.length_c   1.000
_cell.angle_alpha   90.00
_cell.angle_beta   90.00
_cell.angle_gamma   90.00
#
_symmetry.space_group_name_H-M   'P 1'
#
loop_
_entity.id
_entity.type
_entity.pdbx_description
1 polymer ?
#
loop_
_entity_poly.entity_id
_entity_poly.type
_entity_poly.pdbx_seq_one_letter_code
_entity_poly.pdbx_strand_id
1 'polypeptide(L)'
;MHIRRLPDPVPPAQHEIPASYIGRLATLHGLDINDLWTQVTEREKSGGMRRVVVPERLAALTGRTVHALAGALPELRAPRPDWTMFRHQPQTGCHHCDARHPGGKVTRLLPHHRYVCLRHRTWIGPPDIDHPAVDLTRLPEVVDAQRKHLRILSRYGWAATYDAVLSGLMLCAHIWSVDGYPVPFGTWDTWDDRLDLLIPFDREKQDYIDYSTSRMFAAVYPEAVALAPLIASPHWRQLADGTKAKQARFFTEISNRVTYPYRPPDRKGDAIAHWSLADSWRPPSQPLTTYTPGRMRGKLPGLAANRLARHEKAAMWFNRTHKDLGRTLLFHSHLKPVLLRDREHRYEKWEGTIWHSTRTDDLMRKEVAEMRRASEAKPPHLPQQRTENEESICTKSDGTAQPISSPRS
;
A
#
# COMPACT_ATOMS: atom_id res chain seq x y z
N MET A 1 -6.63 36.27 15.39
CA MET A 1 -5.22 35.85 15.57
C MET A 1 -4.46 36.25 14.32
N HIS A 2 -3.60 37.26 14.38
CA HIS A 2 -2.79 37.66 13.22
C HIS A 2 -1.63 36.68 13.07
N ILE A 3 -1.64 35.89 11.99
CA ILE A 3 -0.54 34.98 11.66
C ILE A 3 0.49 35.77 10.88
N ARG A 4 1.71 35.87 11.41
CA ARG A 4 2.82 36.52 10.71
C ARG A 4 3.38 35.57 9.66
N ARG A 5 3.54 36.06 8.44
CA ARG A 5 4.16 35.30 7.34
C ARG A 5 5.62 34.98 7.67
N LEU A 6 6.04 33.76 7.37
CA LEU A 6 7.44 33.33 7.48
C LEU A 6 8.28 33.96 6.37
N PRO A 7 9.55 34.33 6.64
CA PRO A 7 10.49 34.70 5.59
C PRO A 7 10.79 33.47 4.72
N ASP A 8 10.76 33.59 3.39
CA ASP A 8 11.11 32.52 2.42
C ASP A 8 10.53 31.09 2.67
N PRO A 9 9.20 30.93 2.68
CA PRO A 9 8.57 29.64 2.90
C PRO A 9 8.73 28.71 1.69
N VAL A 10 9.56 27.69 1.85
CA VAL A 10 9.79 26.66 0.84
C VAL A 10 8.49 25.96 0.42
N PRO A 11 8.37 25.54 -0.85
CA PRO A 11 7.18 24.84 -1.31
C PRO A 11 7.06 23.46 -0.67
N PRO A 12 5.84 23.01 -0.34
CA PRO A 12 5.62 21.61 0.03
C PRO A 12 5.98 20.69 -1.14
N ALA A 13 6.43 19.49 -0.81
CA ALA A 13 6.62 18.46 -1.82
C ALA A 13 5.27 17.84 -2.23
N GLN A 14 5.21 17.29 -3.45
CA GLN A 14 4.00 16.61 -3.91
C GLN A 14 3.66 15.42 -3.00
N HIS A 15 2.41 15.36 -2.57
CA HIS A 15 1.87 14.38 -1.62
C HIS A 15 2.51 14.39 -0.23
N GLU A 16 3.19 15.47 0.15
CA GLU A 16 3.68 15.65 1.50
C GLU A 16 2.52 15.72 2.50
N ILE A 17 2.71 15.17 3.71
CA ILE A 17 1.73 15.32 4.79
C ILE A 17 1.96 16.66 5.51
N PRO A 18 0.91 17.35 5.99
CA PRO A 18 1.09 18.66 6.63
C PRO A 18 2.03 18.64 7.84
N ALA A 19 2.05 17.55 8.62
CA ALA A 19 3.00 17.39 9.73
C ALA A 19 4.47 17.45 9.28
N SER A 20 4.80 16.80 8.15
CA SER A 20 6.12 16.90 7.52
C SER A 20 6.42 18.32 7.08
N TYR A 21 5.49 18.94 6.36
CA TYR A 21 5.70 20.27 5.81
C TYR A 21 5.89 21.34 6.90
N ILE A 22 5.02 21.34 7.91
CA ILE A 22 5.08 22.28 9.05
C ILE A 22 6.35 22.03 9.86
N GLY A 23 6.73 20.77 10.10
CA GLY A 23 7.98 20.47 10.79
C GLY A 23 9.23 20.97 10.07
N ARG A 24 9.24 20.89 8.73
CA ARG A 24 10.32 21.42 7.91
C ARG A 24 10.38 22.94 7.94
N LEU A 25 9.23 23.62 7.88
CA LEU A 25 9.16 25.06 8.04
C LEU A 25 9.69 25.49 9.42
N ALA A 26 9.25 24.83 10.49
CA ALA A 26 9.73 25.12 11.84
C ALA A 26 11.26 24.98 11.94
N THR A 27 11.79 23.87 11.41
CA THR A 27 13.23 23.60 11.38
C THR A 27 14.01 24.69 10.63
N LEU A 28 13.54 25.12 9.46
CA LEU A 28 14.20 26.15 8.64
C LEU A 28 14.25 27.52 9.31
N HIS A 29 13.26 27.83 10.15
CA HIS A 29 13.14 29.13 10.79
C HIS A 29 13.53 29.12 12.28
N GLY A 30 14.09 28.01 12.78
CA GLY A 30 14.47 27.88 14.19
C GLY A 30 13.30 27.99 15.16
N LEU A 31 12.09 27.59 14.75
CA LEU A 31 10.87 27.68 15.54
C LEU A 31 10.56 26.36 16.24
N ASP A 32 9.86 26.41 17.36
CA ASP A 32 9.26 25.22 17.96
C ASP A 32 8.13 24.68 17.07
N ILE A 33 8.17 23.37 16.82
CA ILE A 33 7.21 22.70 15.94
C ILE A 33 5.79 22.68 16.53
N ASN A 34 5.64 22.59 17.84
CA ASN A 34 4.34 22.52 18.50
C ASN A 34 3.67 23.90 18.50
N ASP A 35 4.45 24.96 18.69
CA ASP A 35 3.97 26.34 18.57
C ASP A 35 3.45 26.61 17.15
N LEU A 36 4.26 26.30 16.14
CA LEU A 36 3.86 26.48 14.75
C LEU A 36 2.64 25.62 14.38
N TRP A 37 2.63 24.36 14.80
CA TRP A 37 1.51 23.44 14.62
C TRP A 37 0.23 23.99 15.24
N THR A 38 0.29 24.52 16.46
CA THR A 38 -0.89 25.06 17.17
C THR A 38 -1.45 26.30 16.47
N GLN A 39 -0.60 27.15 15.89
CA GLN A 39 -1.02 28.34 15.14
C GLN A 39 -1.82 27.99 13.88
N VAL A 40 -1.40 26.97 13.14
CA VAL A 40 -2.02 26.60 11.85
C VAL A 40 -3.07 25.48 11.94
N THR A 41 -3.35 24.98 13.14
CA THR A 41 -4.35 23.93 13.34
C THR A 41 -5.44 24.35 14.31
N GLU A 42 -6.59 23.69 14.26
CA GLU A 42 -7.67 23.81 15.23
C GLU A 42 -8.18 22.44 15.67
N ARG A 43 -8.90 22.37 16.79
CA ARG A 43 -9.53 21.13 17.22
C ARG A 43 -10.62 20.75 16.21
N GLU A 44 -10.72 19.47 15.90
CA GLU A 44 -11.76 18.97 15.01
C GLU A 44 -13.15 19.27 15.59
N LYS A 45 -14.05 19.80 14.77
CA LYS A 45 -15.39 20.26 15.20
C LYS A 45 -16.26 19.15 15.83
N SER A 46 -15.92 17.89 15.57
CA SER A 46 -16.56 16.69 16.14
C SER A 46 -16.25 16.46 17.63
N GLY A 47 -15.59 17.39 18.31
CA GLY A 47 -15.32 17.32 19.76
C GLY A 47 -14.14 16.42 20.16
N GLY A 48 -13.42 15.85 19.18
CA GLY A 48 -12.25 15.03 19.44
C GLY A 48 -11.00 15.83 19.85
N MET A 49 -10.04 15.15 20.51
CA MET A 49 -8.71 15.69 20.85
C MET A 49 -7.78 15.83 19.62
N ARG A 50 -8.31 15.61 18.42
CA ARG A 50 -7.57 15.68 17.16
C ARG A 50 -7.50 17.11 16.67
N ARG A 51 -6.35 17.50 16.12
CA ARG A 51 -6.16 18.79 15.48
C ARG A 51 -6.09 18.62 13.97
N VAL A 52 -6.79 19.48 13.25
CA VAL A 52 -6.80 19.54 11.79
C VAL A 52 -6.16 20.84 11.35
N VAL A 53 -5.42 20.79 10.24
CA VAL A 53 -4.80 22.00 9.67
C VAL A 53 -5.90 22.87 9.08
N VAL A 54 -5.87 24.16 9.41
CA VAL A 54 -6.75 25.18 8.84
C VAL A 54 -6.06 25.73 7.59
N PRO A 55 -6.57 25.47 6.37
CA PRO A 55 -5.86 25.82 5.14
C PRO A 55 -5.55 27.32 5.03
N GLU A 56 -6.46 28.19 5.45
CA GLU A 56 -6.32 29.64 5.41
C GLU A 56 -5.19 30.13 6.32
N ARG A 57 -5.02 29.47 7.48
CA ARG A 57 -3.94 29.80 8.43
C ARG A 57 -2.58 29.40 7.89
N LEU A 58 -2.49 28.21 7.28
CA LEU A 58 -1.25 27.77 6.64
C LEU A 58 -0.93 28.61 5.40
N ALA A 59 -1.94 29.03 4.64
CA ALA A 59 -1.80 29.96 3.53
C ALA A 59 -1.26 31.32 4.01
N ALA A 60 -1.83 31.89 5.07
CA ALA A 60 -1.35 33.14 5.65
C ALA A 60 0.11 33.03 6.17
N LEU A 61 0.44 31.92 6.83
CA LEU A 61 1.80 31.64 7.32
C LEU A 61 2.83 31.58 6.19
N THR A 62 2.47 30.94 5.08
CA THR A 62 3.40 30.66 3.96
C THR A 62 3.30 31.69 2.82
N GLY A 63 2.31 32.58 2.84
CA GLY A 63 1.98 33.44 1.70
C GLY A 63 1.61 32.68 0.42
N ARG A 64 1.28 31.38 0.51
CA ARG A 64 0.80 30.56 -0.61
C ARG A 64 -0.72 30.55 -0.63
N THR A 65 -1.31 30.31 -1.79
CA THR A 65 -2.76 30.13 -1.89
C THR A 65 -3.17 28.78 -1.30
N VAL A 66 -4.38 28.71 -0.75
CA VAL A 66 -4.99 27.45 -0.29
C VAL A 66 -5.00 26.42 -1.41
N HIS A 67 -5.31 26.84 -2.64
CA HIS A 67 -5.30 25.98 -3.82
C HIS A 67 -3.93 25.36 -4.10
N ALA A 68 -2.85 26.15 -4.06
CA ALA A 68 -1.49 25.65 -4.26
C ALA A 68 -1.08 24.65 -3.17
N LEU A 69 -1.45 24.93 -1.91
CA LEU A 69 -1.21 24.02 -0.79
C LEU A 69 -1.99 22.70 -0.94
N ALA A 70 -3.28 22.76 -1.32
CA ALA A 70 -4.11 21.57 -1.55
C ALA A 70 -3.63 20.71 -2.73
N GLY A 71 -3.04 21.33 -3.76
CA GLY A 71 -2.41 20.61 -4.88
C GLY A 71 -1.31 19.65 -4.40
N ALA A 72 -0.48 20.11 -3.47
CA ALA A 72 0.65 19.36 -2.92
C ALA A 72 0.30 18.49 -1.70
N LEU A 73 -0.54 18.98 -0.78
CA LEU A 73 -0.84 18.37 0.51
C LEU A 73 -2.22 17.68 0.46
N PRO A 74 -2.30 16.33 0.39
CA PRO A 74 -3.57 15.63 0.18
C PRO A 74 -4.63 15.89 1.25
N GLU A 75 -4.20 16.12 2.50
CA GLU A 75 -5.07 16.41 3.65
C GLU A 75 -5.81 17.74 3.55
N LEU A 76 -5.35 18.67 2.71
CA LEU A 76 -5.99 19.98 2.52
C LEU A 76 -6.93 20.03 1.32
N ARG A 77 -7.09 18.92 0.58
CA ARG A 77 -7.94 18.88 -0.61
C ARG A 77 -9.42 18.90 -0.23
N ALA A 78 -10.19 19.66 -1.00
CA ALA A 78 -11.65 19.70 -0.97
C ALA A 78 -12.16 19.47 -2.42
N PRO A 79 -12.99 18.44 -2.67
CA PRO A 79 -13.40 17.38 -1.74
C PRO A 79 -12.21 16.55 -1.24
N ARG A 80 -12.39 15.88 -0.10
CA ARG A 80 -11.37 14.98 0.46
C ARG A 80 -11.08 13.86 -0.55
N PRO A 81 -9.80 13.45 -0.70
CA PRO A 81 -9.50 12.36 -1.59
C PRO A 81 -9.97 11.03 -1.00
N ASP A 82 -10.14 10.04 -1.86
CA ASP A 82 -10.36 8.67 -1.44
C ASP A 82 -9.08 8.13 -0.74
N TRP A 83 -9.10 8.00 0.58
CA TRP A 83 -7.93 7.57 1.35
C TRP A 83 -7.49 6.13 1.06
N THR A 84 -8.35 5.32 0.46
CA THR A 84 -8.02 3.94 0.06
C THR A 84 -7.05 3.88 -1.12
N MET A 85 -6.93 4.95 -1.92
CA MET A 85 -5.95 5.01 -3.02
C MET A 85 -4.50 5.19 -2.52
N PHE A 86 -4.34 5.55 -1.25
CA PHE A 86 -3.06 5.87 -0.61
C PHE A 86 -2.63 4.79 0.38
N ARG A 87 -1.32 4.63 0.52
CA ARG A 87 -0.73 3.77 1.56
C ARG A 87 -1.14 4.27 2.93
N HIS A 88 -1.51 3.35 3.82
CA HIS A 88 -1.88 3.68 5.20
C HIS A 88 -0.76 4.37 6.00
N GLN A 89 0.50 4.08 5.68
CA GLN A 89 1.66 4.64 6.35
C GLN A 89 2.37 5.64 5.45
N PRO A 90 2.55 6.90 5.92
CA PRO A 90 3.42 7.85 5.26
C PRO A 90 4.89 7.39 5.27
N GLN A 91 5.62 7.70 4.20
CA GLN A 91 6.98 7.24 3.98
C GLN A 91 7.80 8.28 3.21
N THR A 92 9.11 8.06 3.09
CA THR A 92 9.93 8.81 2.12
C THR A 92 9.58 8.44 0.69
N GLY A 93 9.92 9.36 -0.22
CA GLY A 93 9.95 9.07 -1.64
C GLY A 93 11.38 9.00 -2.15
N CYS A 94 11.59 9.56 -3.34
CA CYS A 94 12.89 9.63 -3.97
C CYS A 94 13.75 10.70 -3.29
N HIS A 95 14.92 10.32 -2.79
CA HIS A 95 15.85 11.23 -2.12
C HIS A 95 16.33 12.38 -3.04
N HIS A 96 16.48 12.15 -4.35
CA HIS A 96 16.80 13.21 -5.31
C HIS A 96 15.65 14.22 -5.52
N CYS A 97 14.39 13.78 -5.43
CA CYS A 97 13.27 14.74 -5.40
C CYS A 97 13.30 15.54 -4.09
N ASP A 98 13.58 14.85 -2.99
CA ASP A 98 13.47 15.40 -1.63
C ASP A 98 14.58 16.41 -1.34
N ALA A 99 15.75 16.27 -1.96
CA ALA A 99 16.87 17.21 -1.84
C ALA A 99 16.52 18.65 -2.23
N ARG A 100 15.47 18.87 -3.04
CA ARG A 100 14.99 20.22 -3.43
C ARG A 100 14.19 20.92 -2.34
N HIS A 101 13.88 20.20 -1.29
CA HIS A 101 13.02 20.64 -0.20
C HIS A 101 13.91 20.65 1.06
N PRO A 102 14.48 21.80 1.48
CA PRO A 102 15.33 21.85 2.66
C PRO A 102 14.48 21.85 3.95
N GLY A 103 15.10 21.72 5.11
CA GLY A 103 14.39 21.68 6.41
C GLY A 103 14.14 20.28 6.96
N GLY A 104 14.74 19.25 6.36
CA GLY A 104 14.68 17.87 6.85
C GLY A 104 13.89 16.91 5.94
N LYS A 105 13.70 15.69 6.45
CA LYS A 105 13.09 14.55 5.73
C LYS A 105 11.68 14.90 5.24
N VAL A 106 11.41 14.63 3.97
CA VAL A 106 10.07 14.78 3.37
C VAL A 106 9.30 13.48 3.55
N THR A 107 8.20 13.52 4.29
CA THR A 107 7.31 12.37 4.46
C THR A 107 6.03 12.59 3.66
N ARG A 108 5.71 11.60 2.83
CA ARG A 108 4.61 11.65 1.87
C ARG A 108 3.59 10.56 2.10
N LEU A 109 2.36 10.87 1.76
CA LEU A 109 1.30 9.90 1.57
C LEU A 109 1.32 9.42 0.11
N LEU A 110 2.10 8.37 -0.17
CA LEU A 110 2.25 7.86 -1.54
C LEU A 110 1.06 6.97 -1.95
N PRO A 111 0.54 7.12 -3.19
CA PRO A 111 -0.41 6.19 -3.75
C PRO A 111 0.15 4.76 -3.83
N HIS A 112 -0.73 3.75 -3.79
CA HIS A 112 -0.31 2.36 -3.92
C HIS A 112 0.41 2.07 -5.24
N HIS A 113 0.03 2.73 -6.33
CA HIS A 113 0.55 2.48 -7.68
C HIS A 113 1.94 3.11 -7.97
N ARG A 114 2.62 3.72 -6.99
CA ARG A 114 3.90 4.43 -7.18
C ARG A 114 5.09 3.68 -6.57
N TYR A 115 5.72 2.78 -7.31
CA TYR A 115 6.93 2.07 -6.85
C TYR A 115 8.23 2.59 -7.46
N VAL A 116 8.16 3.34 -8.56
CA VAL A 116 9.34 3.96 -9.18
C VAL A 116 9.16 5.47 -9.31
N CYS A 117 10.20 6.22 -8.96
CA CYS A 117 10.34 7.61 -9.37
C CYS A 117 10.78 7.65 -10.84
N LEU A 118 9.83 7.87 -11.76
CA LEU A 118 10.14 7.91 -13.20
C LEU A 118 11.13 9.03 -13.59
N ARG A 119 11.22 10.09 -12.78
CA ARG A 119 12.13 11.22 -13.03
C ARG A 119 13.58 10.85 -12.80
N HIS A 120 13.87 10.19 -11.68
CA HIS A 120 15.23 9.85 -11.27
C HIS A 120 15.55 8.36 -11.43
N ARG A 121 14.59 7.58 -11.97
CA ARG A 121 14.69 6.14 -12.16
C ARG A 121 15.08 5.41 -10.88
N THR A 122 14.49 5.79 -9.75
CA THR A 122 14.76 5.14 -8.47
C THR A 122 13.58 4.33 -7.94
N TRP A 123 13.85 3.17 -7.35
CA TRP A 123 12.87 2.35 -6.65
C TRP A 123 12.47 2.96 -5.30
N ILE A 124 11.17 3.02 -4.99
CA ILE A 124 10.57 3.73 -3.82
C ILE A 124 9.41 2.95 -3.15
N GLY A 125 9.21 1.66 -3.43
CA GLY A 125 8.13 0.90 -2.80
C GLY A 125 8.30 -0.61 -2.87
N PRO A 126 7.38 -1.44 -2.38
CA PRO A 126 6.47 -1.14 -1.27
C PRO A 126 7.21 -0.70 0.00
N PRO A 127 6.51 -0.12 1.00
CA PRO A 127 7.13 0.30 2.25
C PRO A 127 7.79 -0.88 2.97
N ASP A 128 9.01 -0.67 3.45
CA ASP A 128 9.75 -1.58 4.34
C ASP A 128 10.25 -0.79 5.57
N ILE A 129 11.56 -0.58 5.73
CA ILE A 129 12.16 0.18 6.84
C ILE A 129 12.63 1.59 6.50
N ASP A 130 11.99 2.28 5.53
CA ASP A 130 12.40 3.61 5.05
C ASP A 130 13.84 3.65 4.48
N HIS A 131 14.28 2.54 3.87
CA HIS A 131 15.57 2.46 3.19
C HIS A 131 15.72 3.51 2.08
N PRO A 132 16.96 3.94 1.77
CA PRO A 132 17.22 4.83 0.65
C PRO A 132 16.67 4.27 -0.66
N ALA A 133 16.12 5.15 -1.50
CA ALA A 133 15.69 4.79 -2.84
C ALA A 133 16.88 4.28 -3.67
N VAL A 134 16.67 3.21 -4.43
CA VAL A 134 17.73 2.50 -5.20
C VAL A 134 17.73 2.96 -6.65
N ASP A 135 18.90 3.17 -7.25
CA ASP A 135 19.02 3.48 -8.68
C ASP A 135 18.64 2.26 -9.56
N LEU A 136 17.85 2.49 -10.60
CA LEU A 136 17.40 1.49 -11.57
C LEU A 136 17.99 1.73 -12.96
N THR A 137 19.08 2.49 -13.09
CA THR A 137 19.72 2.75 -14.38
C THR A 137 20.08 1.46 -15.13
N ARG A 138 20.49 0.41 -14.41
CA ARG A 138 20.78 -0.93 -14.96
C ARG A 138 19.56 -1.84 -15.13
N LEU A 139 18.37 -1.36 -14.77
CA LEU A 139 17.12 -2.12 -14.74
C LEU A 139 15.98 -1.33 -15.44
N PRO A 140 16.14 -0.95 -16.72
CA PRO A 140 15.16 -0.14 -17.46
C PRO A 140 13.78 -0.79 -17.52
N GLU A 141 13.69 -2.12 -17.52
CA GLU A 141 12.44 -2.87 -17.52
C GLU A 141 11.58 -2.63 -16.28
N VAL A 142 12.19 -2.36 -15.12
CA VAL A 142 11.48 -1.99 -13.88
C VAL A 142 10.86 -0.59 -14.02
N VAL A 143 11.56 0.32 -14.69
CA VAL A 143 11.05 1.66 -15.00
C VAL A 143 9.90 1.57 -16.01
N ASP A 144 10.03 0.75 -17.04
CA ASP A 144 8.97 0.50 -18.03
C ASP A 144 7.74 -0.16 -17.42
N ALA A 145 7.94 -1.05 -16.46
CA ALA A 145 6.87 -1.64 -15.66
C ALA A 145 6.09 -0.54 -14.92
N GLN A 146 6.74 0.45 -14.31
CA GLN A 146 6.01 1.57 -13.70
C GLN A 146 5.20 2.38 -14.73
N ARG A 147 5.70 2.58 -15.95
CA ARG A 147 4.93 3.25 -17.03
C ARG A 147 3.72 2.42 -17.44
N LYS A 148 3.88 1.09 -17.58
CA LYS A 148 2.78 0.15 -17.85
C LYS A 148 1.75 0.16 -16.72
N HIS A 149 2.18 0.14 -15.46
CA HIS A 149 1.32 0.22 -14.28
C HIS A 149 0.44 1.48 -14.31
N LEU A 150 1.00 2.65 -14.66
CA LEU A 150 0.21 3.88 -14.80
C LEU A 150 -0.83 3.82 -15.94
N ARG A 151 -0.55 3.08 -17.02
CA ARG A 151 -1.53 2.83 -18.10
C ARG A 151 -2.65 1.88 -17.68
N ILE A 152 -2.34 0.89 -16.85
CA ILE A 152 -3.33 0.00 -16.24
C ILE A 152 -4.25 0.81 -15.32
N LEU A 153 -3.65 1.68 -14.49
CA LEU A 153 -4.38 2.62 -13.63
C LEU A 153 -5.35 3.49 -14.40
N SER A 154 -4.91 4.11 -15.50
CA SER A 154 -5.78 4.97 -16.32
C SER A 154 -6.92 4.19 -16.98
N ARG A 155 -6.72 2.89 -17.28
CA ARG A 155 -7.69 2.06 -17.99
C ARG A 155 -8.73 1.42 -17.07
N TYR A 156 -8.30 0.92 -15.91
CA TYR A 156 -9.14 0.10 -15.03
C TYR A 156 -9.48 0.77 -13.70
N GLY A 157 -8.95 1.97 -13.44
CA GLY A 157 -9.10 2.66 -12.16
C GLY A 157 -8.22 2.09 -11.06
N TRP A 158 -8.20 2.76 -9.91
CA TRP A 158 -7.23 2.48 -8.86
C TRP A 158 -7.46 1.14 -8.15
N ALA A 159 -8.71 0.78 -7.85
CA ALA A 159 -9.03 -0.42 -7.07
C ALA A 159 -8.68 -1.72 -7.82
N ALA A 160 -9.10 -1.82 -9.09
CA ALA A 160 -8.76 -2.97 -9.94
C ALA A 160 -7.26 -3.06 -10.19
N THR A 161 -6.57 -1.92 -10.36
CA THR A 161 -5.12 -1.88 -10.56
C THR A 161 -4.36 -2.31 -9.30
N TYR A 162 -4.81 -1.85 -8.13
CA TYR A 162 -4.25 -2.23 -6.84
C TYR A 162 -4.32 -3.75 -6.63
N ASP A 163 -5.52 -4.31 -6.75
CA ASP A 163 -5.75 -5.76 -6.66
C ASP A 163 -4.91 -6.53 -7.68
N ALA A 164 -4.88 -6.07 -8.93
CA ALA A 164 -4.20 -6.76 -10.01
C ALA A 164 -2.68 -6.80 -9.85
N VAL A 165 -2.06 -5.68 -9.46
CA VAL A 165 -0.60 -5.65 -9.25
C VAL A 165 -0.21 -6.42 -8.00
N LEU A 166 -0.95 -6.31 -6.89
CA LEU A 166 -0.67 -7.12 -5.69
C LEU A 166 -0.85 -8.62 -5.98
N SER A 167 -1.89 -8.99 -6.72
CA SER A 167 -2.10 -10.39 -7.14
C SER A 167 -0.95 -10.85 -8.02
N GLY A 168 -0.52 -10.05 -9.01
CA GLY A 168 0.63 -10.37 -9.84
C GLY A 168 1.91 -10.58 -9.02
N LEU A 169 2.18 -9.71 -8.04
CA LEU A 169 3.31 -9.86 -7.13
C LEU A 169 3.21 -11.14 -6.28
N MET A 170 2.02 -11.47 -5.78
CA MET A 170 1.78 -12.71 -5.03
C MET A 170 1.99 -13.96 -5.90
N LEU A 171 1.50 -13.95 -7.15
CA LEU A 171 1.71 -15.04 -8.09
C LEU A 171 3.20 -15.22 -8.40
N CYS A 172 3.92 -14.14 -8.71
CA CYS A 172 5.38 -14.19 -8.90
C CYS A 172 6.11 -14.71 -7.65
N ALA A 173 5.68 -14.31 -6.45
CA ALA A 173 6.27 -14.78 -5.21
C ALA A 173 6.05 -16.29 -4.98
N HIS A 174 4.88 -16.83 -5.34
CA HIS A 174 4.66 -18.28 -5.32
C HIS A 174 5.50 -19.02 -6.36
N ILE A 175 5.63 -18.46 -7.56
CA ILE A 175 6.49 -19.02 -8.62
C ILE A 175 7.94 -19.05 -8.13
N TRP A 176 8.42 -18.01 -7.45
CA TRP A 176 9.81 -17.90 -6.94
C TRP A 176 10.09 -18.69 -5.65
N SER A 177 9.12 -19.42 -5.09
CA SER A 177 9.32 -20.21 -3.88
C SER A 177 9.73 -21.65 -4.22
N VAL A 178 10.49 -22.29 -3.31
CA VAL A 178 11.04 -23.66 -3.46
C VAL A 178 9.98 -24.72 -3.72
N ASP A 179 8.74 -24.50 -3.29
CA ASP A 179 7.63 -25.44 -3.54
C ASP A 179 7.12 -25.38 -5.00
N GLY A 180 7.58 -24.43 -5.81
CA GLY A 180 7.15 -24.19 -7.19
C GLY A 180 7.89 -24.97 -8.30
N TYR A 181 8.89 -25.80 -7.98
CA TYR A 181 9.82 -26.37 -8.97
C TYR A 181 9.19 -27.35 -9.98
N PRO A 182 9.52 -27.17 -11.27
CA PRO A 182 10.28 -28.24 -11.93
C PRO A 182 11.42 -27.68 -12.79
N VAL A 183 12.68 -28.03 -12.44
CA VAL A 183 13.86 -28.01 -13.35
C VAL A 183 14.34 -26.57 -13.75
N PRO A 184 15.65 -26.29 -13.96
CA PRO A 184 16.13 -24.94 -14.24
C PRO A 184 15.76 -24.49 -15.66
N PHE A 185 14.55 -23.98 -15.85
CA PHE A 185 14.10 -23.30 -17.05
C PHE A 185 13.00 -22.30 -16.65
N GLY A 186 13.25 -20.97 -16.73
CA GLY A 186 12.18 -20.00 -16.48
C GLY A 186 12.62 -18.56 -16.25
N THR A 187 11.67 -17.72 -15.81
CA THR A 187 11.91 -16.31 -15.42
C THR A 187 12.73 -16.15 -14.14
N TRP A 188 13.04 -17.25 -13.45
CA TRP A 188 13.80 -17.25 -12.19
C TRP A 188 15.21 -16.69 -12.35
N ASP A 189 15.95 -17.13 -13.37
CA ASP A 189 17.30 -16.63 -13.63
C ASP A 189 17.27 -15.10 -13.81
N THR A 190 16.24 -14.60 -14.50
CA THR A 190 16.05 -13.15 -14.66
C THR A 190 15.72 -12.44 -13.34
N TRP A 191 14.97 -13.06 -12.43
CA TRP A 191 14.69 -12.48 -11.12
C TRP A 191 15.91 -12.47 -10.22
N ASP A 192 16.69 -13.55 -10.25
CA ASP A 192 17.94 -13.67 -9.49
C ASP A 192 18.99 -12.68 -10.02
N ASP A 193 19.15 -12.56 -11.35
CA ASP A 193 20.03 -11.56 -11.98
C ASP A 193 19.68 -10.12 -11.56
N ARG A 194 18.38 -9.78 -11.54
CA ARG A 194 17.94 -8.46 -11.08
C ARG A 194 18.18 -8.29 -9.58
N LEU A 195 17.96 -9.34 -8.80
CA LEU A 195 18.17 -9.32 -7.35
C LEU A 195 19.64 -9.05 -7.02
N ASP A 196 20.58 -9.69 -7.71
CA ASP A 196 22.03 -9.48 -7.54
C ASP A 196 22.45 -8.04 -7.83
N LEU A 197 21.75 -7.35 -8.73
CA LEU A 197 21.96 -5.91 -9.00
C LEU A 197 21.35 -5.01 -7.91
N LEU A 198 20.24 -5.43 -7.33
CA LEU A 198 19.49 -4.65 -6.34
C LEU A 198 20.03 -4.83 -4.92
N ILE A 199 20.49 -6.03 -4.58
CA ILE A 199 21.02 -6.43 -3.28
C ILE A 199 22.36 -7.13 -3.55
N PRO A 200 23.43 -6.37 -3.86
CA PRO A 200 24.69 -6.97 -4.23
C PRO A 200 25.37 -7.64 -3.04
N PHE A 201 26.08 -8.73 -3.31
CA PHE A 201 26.94 -9.40 -2.33
C PHE A 201 28.29 -8.69 -2.22
N ASP A 202 28.61 -8.20 -1.02
CA ASP A 202 29.92 -7.66 -0.68
C ASP A 202 30.86 -8.81 -0.30
N ARG A 203 31.82 -9.09 -1.17
CA ARG A 203 32.79 -10.18 -0.98
C ARG A 203 33.76 -9.93 0.17
N GLU A 204 34.04 -8.68 0.51
CA GLU A 204 34.94 -8.36 1.63
C GLU A 204 34.23 -8.62 2.96
N LYS A 205 32.95 -8.24 3.04
CA LYS A 205 32.13 -8.45 4.25
C LYS A 205 31.49 -9.83 4.33
N GLN A 206 31.53 -10.61 3.25
CA GLN A 206 30.79 -11.87 3.12
C GLN A 206 29.30 -11.69 3.46
N ASP A 207 28.72 -10.58 3.00
CA ASP A 207 27.35 -10.18 3.35
C ASP A 207 26.65 -9.48 2.20
N TYR A 208 25.32 -9.56 2.18
CA TYR A 208 24.49 -8.84 1.23
C TYR A 208 24.24 -7.42 1.72
N ILE A 209 24.79 -6.44 1.02
CA ILE A 209 24.62 -5.04 1.41
C ILE A 209 23.24 -4.53 1.00
N ASP A 210 22.69 -3.67 1.86
CA ASP A 210 21.40 -3.01 1.66
C ASP A 210 20.20 -3.94 1.42
N TYR A 211 20.20 -5.10 2.07
CA TYR A 211 19.03 -5.98 2.05
C TYR A 211 17.74 -5.19 2.36
N SER A 212 16.70 -5.42 1.56
CA SER A 212 15.33 -5.06 1.91
C SER A 212 14.34 -5.91 1.11
N THR A 213 13.23 -6.31 1.74
CA THR A 213 12.19 -7.05 1.02
C THR A 213 11.56 -6.19 -0.08
N SER A 214 11.56 -4.86 0.09
CA SER A 214 11.18 -3.91 -0.96
C SER A 214 12.00 -4.09 -2.25
N ARG A 215 13.32 -4.29 -2.16
CA ARG A 215 14.18 -4.53 -3.34
C ARG A 215 13.85 -5.86 -4.01
N MET A 216 13.51 -6.90 -3.25
CA MET A 216 13.05 -8.17 -3.81
C MET A 216 11.76 -8.01 -4.64
N PHE A 217 10.84 -7.13 -4.22
CA PHE A 217 9.67 -6.81 -5.04
C PHE A 217 10.05 -6.16 -6.38
N ALA A 218 11.14 -5.38 -6.43
CA ALA A 218 11.58 -4.75 -7.68
C ALA A 218 12.01 -5.79 -8.71
N ALA A 219 12.65 -6.89 -8.28
CA ALA A 219 13.11 -7.96 -9.17
C ALA A 219 11.96 -8.62 -9.94
N VAL A 220 10.82 -8.86 -9.28
CA VAL A 220 9.63 -9.51 -9.86
C VAL A 220 8.60 -8.52 -10.42
N TYR A 221 8.81 -7.22 -10.23
CA TYR A 221 7.84 -6.18 -10.58
C TYR A 221 7.47 -6.15 -12.08
N PRO A 222 8.42 -6.30 -13.03
CA PRO A 222 8.08 -6.32 -14.45
C PRO A 222 7.05 -7.39 -14.82
N GLU A 223 7.23 -8.61 -14.31
CA GLU A 223 6.35 -9.75 -14.56
C GLU A 223 5.01 -9.58 -13.87
N ALA A 224 4.99 -9.10 -12.62
CA ALA A 224 3.74 -8.80 -11.92
C ALA A 224 2.90 -7.74 -12.67
N VAL A 225 3.53 -6.70 -13.22
CA VAL A 225 2.86 -5.70 -14.06
C VAL A 225 2.45 -6.27 -15.41
N ALA A 226 3.18 -7.25 -15.96
CA ALA A 226 2.77 -7.94 -17.19
C ALA A 226 1.50 -8.79 -16.96
N LEU A 227 1.34 -9.40 -15.78
CA LEU A 227 0.13 -10.15 -15.40
C LEU A 227 -1.06 -9.23 -15.10
N ALA A 228 -0.82 -8.06 -14.52
CA ALA A 228 -1.88 -7.16 -14.02
C ALA A 228 -3.00 -6.81 -15.05
N PRO A 229 -2.76 -6.58 -16.36
CA PRO A 229 -3.85 -6.37 -17.31
C PRO A 229 -4.81 -7.55 -17.49
N LEU A 230 -4.35 -8.80 -17.26
CA LEU A 230 -5.21 -9.98 -17.28
C LEU A 230 -6.07 -10.01 -16.02
N ILE A 231 -5.44 -9.73 -14.88
CA ILE A 231 -6.09 -9.74 -13.58
C ILE A 231 -7.06 -8.55 -13.44
N ALA A 232 -6.79 -7.40 -14.03
CA ALA A 232 -7.67 -6.23 -13.96
C ALA A 232 -8.83 -6.27 -14.97
N SER A 233 -8.71 -7.05 -16.04
CA SER A 233 -9.69 -7.08 -17.13
C SER A 233 -10.89 -7.98 -16.82
N PRO A 234 -12.13 -7.48 -16.90
CA PRO A 234 -13.32 -8.32 -16.77
C PRO A 234 -13.36 -9.46 -17.79
N HIS A 235 -12.91 -9.22 -19.02
CA HIS A 235 -12.86 -10.24 -20.07
C HIS A 235 -11.95 -11.42 -19.68
N TRP A 236 -10.74 -11.14 -19.20
CA TRP A 236 -9.80 -12.19 -18.83
C TRP A 236 -10.21 -12.91 -17.53
N ARG A 237 -10.83 -12.20 -16.59
CA ARG A 237 -11.47 -12.81 -15.41
C ARG A 237 -12.57 -13.80 -15.81
N GLN A 238 -13.42 -13.46 -16.77
CA GLN A 238 -14.44 -14.37 -17.30
C GLN A 238 -13.85 -15.57 -18.03
N LEU A 239 -12.68 -15.43 -18.67
CA LEU A 239 -11.99 -16.57 -19.28
C LEU A 239 -11.39 -17.50 -18.22
N ALA A 240 -10.78 -16.93 -17.18
CA ALA A 240 -10.25 -17.65 -16.03
C ALA A 240 -11.35 -18.41 -15.25
N ASP A 241 -12.54 -17.82 -15.14
CA ASP A 241 -13.70 -18.45 -14.52
C ASP A 241 -14.52 -19.34 -15.48
N GLY A 242 -14.09 -19.45 -16.73
CA GLY A 242 -14.87 -20.07 -17.79
C GLY A 242 -14.76 -21.59 -17.87
N THR A 243 -15.23 -22.13 -19.00
CA THR A 243 -15.05 -23.55 -19.34
C THR A 243 -13.56 -23.91 -19.48
N LYS A 244 -13.22 -25.21 -19.48
CA LYS A 244 -11.83 -25.68 -19.68
C LYS A 244 -11.14 -25.04 -20.89
N ALA A 245 -11.86 -24.86 -22.00
CA ALA A 245 -11.32 -24.20 -23.20
C ALA A 245 -11.04 -22.70 -23.00
N LYS A 246 -11.90 -21.99 -22.26
CA LYS A 246 -11.68 -20.57 -21.89
C LYS A 246 -10.50 -20.44 -20.92
N GLN A 247 -10.43 -21.32 -19.93
CA GLN A 247 -9.32 -21.40 -18.99
C GLN A 247 -8.00 -21.70 -19.71
N ALA A 248 -7.99 -22.63 -20.65
CA ALA A 248 -6.80 -22.93 -21.45
C ALA A 248 -6.26 -21.67 -22.14
N ARG A 249 -7.14 -20.85 -22.75
CA ARG A 249 -6.72 -19.56 -23.36
C ARG A 249 -6.13 -18.59 -22.33
N PHE A 250 -6.73 -18.50 -21.14
CA PHE A 250 -6.19 -17.69 -20.05
C PHE A 250 -4.81 -18.17 -19.62
N PHE A 251 -4.62 -19.47 -19.38
CA PHE A 251 -3.31 -20.03 -18.98
C PHE A 251 -2.25 -19.88 -20.07
N THR A 252 -2.61 -20.05 -21.35
CA THR A 252 -1.69 -19.78 -22.47
C THR A 252 -1.21 -18.32 -22.44
N GLU A 253 -2.10 -17.36 -22.24
CA GLU A 253 -1.73 -15.96 -22.18
C GLU A 253 -0.86 -15.62 -20.95
N ILE A 254 -1.09 -16.29 -19.82
CA ILE A 254 -0.23 -16.18 -18.63
C ILE A 254 1.18 -16.69 -18.96
N SER A 255 1.30 -17.90 -19.53
CA SER A 255 2.58 -18.51 -19.91
C SER A 255 3.37 -17.68 -20.93
N ASN A 256 2.69 -16.90 -21.78
CA ASN A 256 3.32 -15.98 -22.71
C ASN A 256 3.97 -14.76 -22.04
N ARG A 257 3.53 -14.39 -20.82
CA ARG A 257 3.96 -13.16 -20.14
C ARG A 257 4.96 -13.40 -19.03
N VAL A 258 4.83 -14.54 -18.35
CA VAL A 258 5.74 -15.00 -17.32
C VAL A 258 6.01 -16.44 -17.67
N THR A 259 7.28 -16.80 -17.87
CA THR A 259 7.65 -18.19 -18.15
C THR A 259 7.19 -19.04 -16.97
N TYR A 260 6.04 -19.68 -17.17
CA TYR A 260 5.26 -20.33 -16.15
C TYR A 260 5.04 -21.76 -16.63
N PRO A 261 5.54 -22.77 -15.87
CA PRO A 261 5.46 -24.17 -16.27
C PRO A 261 4.06 -24.72 -15.99
N TYR A 262 3.02 -24.11 -16.55
CA TYR A 262 1.66 -24.63 -16.42
C TYR A 262 1.62 -26.07 -16.96
N ARG A 263 1.33 -27.03 -16.07
CA ARG A 263 0.97 -28.39 -16.44
C ARG A 263 -0.45 -28.64 -15.90
N PRO A 264 -1.44 -28.94 -16.74
CA PRO A 264 -2.76 -29.36 -16.27
C PRO A 264 -2.66 -30.62 -15.37
N PRO A 265 -3.71 -30.95 -14.60
CA PRO A 265 -4.10 -30.44 -13.28
C PRO A 265 -3.52 -31.26 -12.10
N ASP A 266 -2.42 -31.99 -12.26
CA ASP A 266 -1.94 -32.95 -11.24
C ASP A 266 -1.11 -32.33 -10.09
N ARG A 267 -0.99 -31.00 -10.03
CA ARG A 267 -0.31 -30.34 -8.91
C ARG A 267 -1.30 -29.64 -7.98
N LYS A 268 -1.46 -30.24 -6.79
CA LYS A 268 -1.83 -29.50 -5.58
C LYS A 268 -0.79 -28.38 -5.41
N GLY A 269 -1.21 -27.11 -5.28
CA GLY A 269 -0.29 -26.01 -4.98
C GLY A 269 0.03 -25.05 -6.14
N ASP A 270 -0.93 -24.73 -7.01
CA ASP A 270 -0.74 -23.78 -8.10
C ASP A 270 -1.49 -22.45 -7.82
N ALA A 271 -0.73 -21.38 -7.59
CA ALA A 271 -1.28 -20.06 -7.25
C ALA A 271 -2.13 -19.44 -8.37
N ILE A 272 -1.80 -19.70 -9.64
CA ILE A 272 -2.53 -19.12 -10.78
C ILE A 272 -3.85 -19.88 -10.96
N ALA A 273 -3.80 -21.21 -10.88
CA ALA A 273 -5.02 -22.02 -10.89
C ALA A 273 -5.91 -21.72 -9.68
N HIS A 274 -5.31 -21.55 -8.49
CA HIS A 274 -6.02 -21.11 -7.30
C HIS A 274 -6.73 -19.77 -7.56
N TRP A 275 -5.99 -18.74 -8.01
CA TRP A 275 -6.57 -17.43 -8.31
C TRP A 275 -7.71 -17.53 -9.33
N SER A 276 -7.51 -18.31 -10.40
CA SER A 276 -8.50 -18.54 -11.46
C SER A 276 -9.81 -19.12 -10.92
N LEU A 277 -9.74 -20.02 -9.94
CA LEU A 277 -10.90 -20.68 -9.33
C LEU A 277 -11.51 -19.87 -8.18
N ALA A 278 -10.67 -19.40 -7.26
CA ALA A 278 -11.08 -18.81 -5.98
C ALA A 278 -11.49 -17.34 -6.10
N ASP A 279 -10.83 -16.60 -6.99
CA ASP A 279 -10.71 -15.16 -6.86
C ASP A 279 -11.04 -14.38 -8.13
N SER A 280 -10.94 -15.00 -9.32
CA SER A 280 -11.19 -14.33 -10.61
C SER A 280 -12.58 -13.66 -10.68
N TRP A 281 -13.59 -14.26 -10.05
CA TRP A 281 -14.97 -13.77 -9.98
C TRP A 281 -15.22 -12.73 -8.87
N ARG A 282 -14.29 -12.57 -7.93
CA ARG A 282 -14.46 -11.67 -6.78
C ARG A 282 -14.23 -10.20 -7.17
N PRO A 283 -14.82 -9.23 -6.43
CA PRO A 283 -14.43 -7.83 -6.58
C PRO A 283 -12.95 -7.63 -6.22
N PRO A 284 -12.32 -6.53 -6.70
CA PRO A 284 -10.94 -6.20 -6.34
C PRO A 284 -10.72 -6.11 -4.82
N SER A 285 -9.62 -6.70 -4.33
CA SER A 285 -9.19 -6.55 -2.93
C SER A 285 -9.04 -5.08 -2.53
N GLN A 286 -9.41 -4.77 -1.30
CA GLN A 286 -9.23 -3.45 -0.70
C GLN A 286 -8.02 -3.42 0.24
N PRO A 287 -7.39 -2.24 0.46
CA PRO A 287 -6.39 -2.11 1.49
C PRO A 287 -6.96 -2.46 2.87
N LEU A 288 -6.27 -3.32 3.62
CA LEU A 288 -6.70 -3.74 4.97
C LEU A 288 -6.73 -2.58 5.98
N THR A 289 -5.93 -1.56 5.72
CA THR A 289 -5.84 -0.35 6.54
C THR A 289 -5.75 0.84 5.60
N THR A 290 -6.41 1.93 6.00
CA THR A 290 -6.38 3.20 5.27
C THR A 290 -5.67 4.26 6.09
N TYR A 291 -5.20 5.30 5.42
CA TYR A 291 -4.62 6.44 6.11
C TYR A 291 -5.71 7.18 6.89
N THR A 292 -5.43 7.49 8.15
CA THR A 292 -6.28 8.36 8.98
C THR A 292 -5.60 9.72 9.10
N PRO A 293 -6.12 10.78 8.44
CA PRO A 293 -5.52 12.12 8.51
C PRO A 293 -5.41 12.62 9.94
N GLY A 294 -4.62 13.67 10.18
CA GLY A 294 -4.51 14.35 11.50
C GLY A 294 -4.18 13.49 12.73
N ARG A 295 -3.80 12.22 12.56
CA ARG A 295 -3.30 11.36 13.65
C ARG A 295 -1.91 11.78 14.11
N MET A 296 -1.12 12.39 13.22
CA MET A 296 0.23 12.87 13.54
C MET A 296 0.18 14.28 14.12
N ARG A 297 0.88 14.48 15.25
CA ARG A 297 1.01 15.77 15.94
C ARG A 297 2.43 16.26 15.81
N GLY A 298 2.67 17.30 15.00
CA GLY A 298 3.97 17.98 14.92
C GLY A 298 5.13 17.07 14.51
N LYS A 299 5.64 16.25 15.44
CA LYS A 299 6.72 15.29 15.24
C LYS A 299 6.23 14.01 14.55
N LEU A 300 6.93 13.62 13.49
CA LEU A 300 6.72 12.36 12.81
C LEU A 300 7.23 11.20 13.70
N PRO A 301 6.48 10.10 13.84
CA PRO A 301 6.96 8.94 14.58
C PRO A 301 8.20 8.35 13.89
N GLY A 302 9.20 7.96 14.69
CA GLY A 302 10.36 7.22 14.21
C GLY A 302 10.00 5.81 13.74
N LEU A 303 10.96 5.12 13.13
CA LEU A 303 10.82 3.70 12.80
C LEU A 303 10.65 2.90 14.10
N ALA A 304 9.58 2.11 14.19
CA ALA A 304 9.34 1.29 15.38
C ALA A 304 10.43 0.22 15.55
N ALA A 305 10.97 0.07 16.76
CA ALA A 305 12.04 -0.90 17.07
C ALA A 305 11.69 -2.34 16.64
N ASN A 306 10.44 -2.76 16.86
CA ASN A 306 9.97 -4.09 16.43
C ASN A 306 9.95 -4.28 14.90
N ARG A 307 9.89 -3.20 14.12
CA ARG A 307 10.02 -3.29 12.66
C ARG A 307 11.50 -3.46 12.28
N LEU A 308 12.39 -2.71 12.92
CA LEU A 308 13.83 -2.80 12.68
C LEU A 308 14.36 -4.21 13.03
N ALA A 309 14.03 -4.74 14.22
CA ALA A 309 14.46 -6.08 14.63
C ALA A 309 13.94 -7.19 13.69
N ARG A 310 12.73 -7.04 13.14
CA ARG A 310 12.20 -7.98 12.13
C ARG A 310 12.98 -7.90 10.82
N HIS A 311 13.37 -6.70 10.40
CA HIS A 311 14.17 -6.50 9.21
C HIS A 311 15.57 -7.08 9.37
N GLU A 312 16.25 -6.82 10.48
CA GLU A 312 17.58 -7.41 10.79
C GLU A 312 17.53 -8.94 10.78
N LYS A 313 16.49 -9.52 11.39
CA LYS A 313 16.27 -10.98 11.33
C LYS A 313 16.06 -11.46 9.89
N ALA A 314 15.30 -10.74 9.07
CA ALA A 314 15.08 -11.10 7.67
C ALA A 314 16.36 -10.99 6.84
N ALA A 315 17.18 -9.97 7.05
CA ALA A 315 18.49 -9.80 6.42
C ALA A 315 19.44 -10.96 6.77
N MET A 316 19.51 -11.34 8.04
CA MET A 316 20.29 -12.49 8.50
C MET A 316 19.85 -13.80 7.83
N TRP A 317 18.53 -14.04 7.74
CA TRP A 317 18.00 -15.23 7.06
C TRP A 317 18.30 -15.22 5.57
N PHE A 318 18.15 -14.07 4.92
CA PHE A 318 18.48 -13.90 3.50
C PHE A 318 19.93 -14.27 3.22
N ASN A 319 20.88 -13.74 4.01
CA ASN A 319 22.30 -14.04 3.86
C ASN A 319 22.59 -15.54 4.08
N ARG A 320 21.93 -16.18 5.04
CA ARG A 320 22.20 -17.59 5.39
C ARG A 320 21.67 -18.59 4.36
N THR A 321 20.46 -18.39 3.84
CA THR A 321 19.79 -19.44 3.08
C THR A 321 19.73 -19.16 1.59
N HIS A 322 19.49 -17.93 1.14
CA HIS A 322 19.23 -17.50 -0.26
C HIS A 322 18.30 -18.43 -1.08
N LYS A 323 17.63 -19.40 -0.44
CA LYS A 323 16.98 -20.53 -1.10
C LYS A 323 15.49 -20.31 -1.27
N ASP A 324 14.86 -19.39 -0.52
CA ASP A 324 13.40 -19.21 -0.54
C ASP A 324 12.99 -17.73 -0.60
N LEU A 325 13.40 -17.11 -1.71
CA LEU A 325 13.20 -15.69 -2.01
C LEU A 325 11.71 -15.36 -2.17
N GLY A 326 10.96 -16.23 -2.87
CA GLY A 326 9.51 -16.13 -3.00
C GLY A 326 8.77 -16.14 -1.66
N ARG A 327 9.13 -17.03 -0.74
CA ARG A 327 8.51 -17.06 0.60
C ARG A 327 8.74 -15.75 1.36
N THR A 328 9.91 -15.13 1.25
CA THR A 328 10.18 -13.84 1.90
C THR A 328 9.18 -12.76 1.45
N LEU A 329 8.85 -12.72 0.15
CA LEU A 329 7.82 -11.84 -0.38
C LEU A 329 6.42 -12.16 0.18
N LEU A 330 6.04 -13.44 0.26
CA LEU A 330 4.73 -13.89 0.76
C LEU A 330 4.48 -13.56 2.25
N PHE A 331 5.55 -13.43 3.04
CA PHE A 331 5.46 -12.98 4.44
C PHE A 331 5.40 -11.45 4.58
N HIS A 332 5.67 -10.70 3.50
CA HIS A 332 5.68 -9.26 3.56
C HIS A 332 4.26 -8.69 3.68
N SER A 333 4.11 -7.67 4.54
CA SER A 333 2.81 -7.05 4.84
C SER A 333 2.08 -6.47 3.62
N HIS A 334 2.84 -6.18 2.55
CA HIS A 334 2.33 -5.64 1.30
C HIS A 334 1.39 -6.60 0.55
N LEU A 335 1.58 -7.92 0.68
CA LEU A 335 0.76 -8.93 0.00
C LEU A 335 -0.46 -9.39 0.81
N LYS A 336 -0.57 -8.97 2.08
CA LYS A 336 -1.71 -9.37 2.94
C LYS A 336 -3.09 -9.12 2.33
N PRO A 337 -3.36 -8.00 1.64
CA PRO A 337 -4.67 -7.72 1.07
C PRO A 337 -5.16 -8.78 0.07
N VAL A 338 -4.25 -9.37 -0.72
CA VAL A 338 -4.58 -10.40 -1.71
C VAL A 338 -4.48 -11.82 -1.15
N LEU A 339 -3.66 -12.03 -0.12
CA LEU A 339 -3.57 -13.31 0.59
C LEU A 339 -4.77 -13.57 1.52
N LEU A 340 -5.28 -12.52 2.19
CA LEU A 340 -6.43 -12.64 3.08
C LEU A 340 -7.76 -12.62 2.32
N ARG A 341 -7.96 -11.70 1.35
CA ARG A 341 -9.18 -11.63 0.50
C ARG A 341 -10.51 -11.91 1.23
N ASP A 342 -10.74 -11.17 2.32
CA ASP A 342 -11.90 -11.29 3.22
C ASP A 342 -12.19 -12.71 3.74
N ARG A 343 -11.18 -13.59 3.75
CA ARG A 343 -11.26 -14.87 4.46
C ARG A 343 -11.35 -14.55 5.95
N GLU A 344 -12.58 -14.54 6.48
CA GLU A 344 -12.85 -14.74 7.91
C GLU A 344 -12.48 -16.17 8.28
N HIS A 345 -11.20 -16.49 8.27
CA HIS A 345 -10.73 -17.75 8.78
C HIS A 345 -9.77 -17.50 9.93
N ARG A 346 -10.17 -18.05 11.09
CA ARG A 346 -9.39 -18.22 12.33
C ARG A 346 -8.16 -19.09 12.08
N TYR A 347 -7.27 -18.71 11.16
CA TYR A 347 -5.95 -19.30 11.13
C TYR A 347 -5.10 -18.59 12.17
N GLU A 348 -4.69 -19.32 13.19
CA GLU A 348 -3.79 -18.80 14.24
C GLU A 348 -2.38 -18.52 13.70
N LYS A 349 -2.06 -18.86 12.42
CA LYS A 349 -0.72 -18.71 11.82
C LYS A 349 -0.75 -18.32 10.33
N TRP A 350 0.17 -17.43 9.93
CA TRP A 350 0.27 -16.81 8.58
C TRP A 350 0.61 -17.82 7.48
N GLU A 351 1.34 -18.88 7.83
CA GLU A 351 1.70 -20.01 6.98
C GLU A 351 0.48 -20.67 6.35
N GLY A 352 -0.60 -20.83 7.12
CA GLY A 352 -1.86 -21.38 6.62
C GLY A 352 -2.46 -20.51 5.53
N THR A 353 -2.41 -19.18 5.70
CA THR A 353 -2.91 -18.23 4.69
C THR A 353 -2.16 -18.37 3.36
N ILE A 354 -0.83 -18.48 3.42
CA ILE A 354 0.02 -18.66 2.23
C ILE A 354 -0.24 -20.02 1.56
N TRP A 355 -0.40 -21.08 2.34
CA TRP A 355 -0.74 -22.38 1.77
C TRP A 355 -2.14 -22.37 1.11
N HIS A 356 -3.09 -21.69 1.73
CA HIS A 356 -4.43 -21.55 1.18
C HIS A 356 -4.49 -20.74 -0.11
N SER A 357 -3.50 -19.91 -0.45
CA SER A 357 -3.45 -19.17 -1.72
C SER A 357 -2.92 -19.98 -2.91
N THR A 358 -2.56 -21.25 -2.70
CA THR A 358 -2.15 -22.19 -3.79
C THR A 358 -3.04 -23.43 -3.88
N ARG A 359 -4.01 -23.58 -2.97
CA ARG A 359 -4.85 -24.78 -2.84
C ARG A 359 -5.86 -24.91 -3.99
N THR A 360 -5.90 -26.07 -4.64
CA THR A 360 -6.77 -26.33 -5.82
C THR A 360 -7.63 -27.60 -5.69
N ASP A 361 -7.71 -28.16 -4.48
CA ASP A 361 -8.44 -29.39 -4.19
C ASP A 361 -9.98 -29.25 -4.26
N ASP A 362 -10.68 -30.39 -4.22
CA ASP A 362 -12.13 -30.43 -4.35
C ASP A 362 -12.85 -29.79 -3.15
N LEU A 363 -12.23 -29.74 -1.98
CA LEU A 363 -12.80 -29.05 -0.82
C LEU A 363 -12.85 -27.54 -1.09
N MET A 364 -11.75 -26.97 -1.57
CA MET A 364 -11.69 -25.58 -2.00
C MET A 364 -12.72 -25.26 -3.08
N ARG A 365 -12.90 -26.16 -4.07
CA ARG A 365 -13.92 -25.97 -5.11
C ARG A 365 -15.34 -25.94 -4.54
N LYS A 366 -15.66 -26.80 -3.57
CA LYS A 366 -16.95 -26.81 -2.87
C LYS A 366 -17.17 -25.51 -2.08
N GLU A 367 -16.19 -25.10 -1.28
CA GLU A 367 -16.25 -23.84 -0.51
C GLU A 367 -16.46 -22.62 -1.42
N VAL A 368 -15.76 -22.55 -2.54
CA VAL A 368 -15.92 -21.47 -3.53
C VAL A 368 -17.32 -21.49 -4.16
N ALA A 369 -17.84 -22.67 -4.51
CA ALA A 369 -19.19 -22.79 -5.07
C ALA A 369 -20.27 -22.37 -4.05
N GLU A 370 -20.08 -22.64 -2.77
CA GLU A 370 -20.95 -22.16 -1.69
C GLU A 370 -20.88 -20.63 -1.54
N MET A 371 -19.68 -20.06 -1.51
CA MET A 371 -19.49 -18.61 -1.41
C MET A 371 -20.12 -17.87 -2.59
N ARG A 372 -20.02 -18.41 -3.81
CA ARG A 372 -20.67 -17.84 -5.00
C ARG A 372 -22.19 -17.83 -4.87
N ARG A 373 -22.79 -18.97 -4.52
CA ARG A 373 -24.24 -19.07 -4.30
C ARG A 373 -24.71 -18.08 -3.22
N ALA A 374 -23.95 -17.92 -2.15
CA ALA A 374 -24.26 -16.96 -1.09
C ALA A 374 -24.15 -15.50 -1.56
N SER A 375 -23.17 -15.19 -2.42
CA SER A 375 -23.00 -13.85 -2.99
C SER A 375 -24.10 -13.49 -4.01
N GLU A 376 -24.54 -14.45 -4.81
CA GLU A 376 -25.63 -14.29 -5.77
C GLU A 376 -27.00 -14.16 -5.09
N ALA A 377 -27.17 -14.82 -3.93
CA ALA A 377 -28.39 -14.77 -3.14
C ALA A 377 -28.55 -13.46 -2.33
N LYS A 378 -27.48 -12.67 -2.14
CA LYS A 378 -27.59 -11.36 -1.48
C LYS A 378 -28.20 -10.35 -2.46
N PRO A 379 -29.37 -9.74 -2.17
CA PRO A 379 -29.87 -8.64 -2.98
C PRO A 379 -28.85 -7.50 -2.99
N PRO A 380 -28.77 -6.71 -4.07
CA PRO A 380 -27.81 -5.63 -4.17
C PRO A 380 -28.03 -4.65 -3.02
N HIS A 381 -27.09 -4.63 -2.07
CA HIS A 381 -27.04 -3.57 -1.07
C HIS A 381 -26.79 -2.27 -1.83
N LEU A 382 -27.85 -1.46 -1.96
CA LEU A 382 -27.69 -0.04 -2.21
C LEU A 382 -26.68 0.48 -1.18
N PRO A 383 -25.65 1.24 -1.61
CA PRO A 383 -24.72 1.83 -0.66
C PRO A 383 -25.57 2.64 0.31
N GLN A 384 -25.55 2.28 1.60
CA GLN A 384 -26.01 3.18 2.64
C GLN A 384 -25.09 4.39 2.59
N GLN A 385 -25.48 5.39 1.78
CA GLN A 385 -25.22 6.76 2.12
C GLN A 385 -25.71 6.89 3.54
N ARG A 386 -24.76 7.04 4.46
CA ARG A 386 -25.05 7.47 5.82
C ARG A 386 -25.61 8.87 5.69
N THR A 387 -26.92 8.95 5.48
CA THR A 387 -27.68 10.19 5.58
C THR A 387 -27.59 10.60 7.03
N GLU A 388 -26.73 11.59 7.29
CA GLU A 388 -26.93 12.51 8.38
C GLU A 388 -28.32 13.12 8.19
N ASN A 389 -29.31 12.64 8.95
CA ASN A 389 -30.43 13.43 9.48
C ASN A 389 -31.45 12.52 10.17
N GLU A 390 -32.17 13.15 11.12
CA GLU A 390 -33.22 12.66 12.03
C GLU A 390 -32.68 12.20 13.41
N GLU A 391 -33.00 12.79 14.56
CA GLU A 391 -33.94 13.84 15.02
C GLU A 391 -33.39 14.30 16.39
N SER A 392 -33.20 15.58 16.73
CA SER A 392 -34.23 16.59 17.02
C SER A 392 -35.46 16.05 17.76
N ILE A 393 -35.30 15.69 19.04
CA ILE A 393 -36.39 15.82 20.01
C ILE A 393 -35.96 16.79 21.10
N CYS A 394 -36.49 18.00 20.94
CA CYS A 394 -36.58 19.02 21.96
C CYS A 394 -37.65 18.59 22.97
N THR A 395 -37.27 18.39 24.23
CA THR A 395 -38.20 18.55 25.36
C THR A 395 -37.61 19.56 26.34
N LYS A 396 -38.21 20.75 26.31
CA LYS A 396 -38.18 21.73 27.38
C LYS A 396 -38.82 21.11 28.63
N SER A 397 -38.21 21.32 29.79
CA SER A 397 -38.96 21.59 31.01
C SER A 397 -38.14 22.52 31.90
N ASP A 398 -38.55 23.79 31.93
CA ASP A 398 -38.41 24.67 33.09
C ASP A 398 -38.83 23.88 34.35
N GLY A 399 -38.16 23.93 35.50
CA GLY A 399 -37.74 25.10 36.25
C GLY A 399 -38.44 25.03 37.60
N THR A 400 -37.73 24.64 38.67
CA THR A 400 -38.12 25.01 40.04
C THR A 400 -36.91 24.99 40.97
N ALA A 401 -36.84 26.03 41.79
CA ALA A 401 -35.72 26.44 42.61
C ALA A 401 -35.46 25.54 43.84
N GLN A 402 -34.18 25.55 44.28
CA GLN A 402 -33.59 25.60 45.65
C GLN A 402 -34.41 25.12 46.88
N PRO A 403 -33.77 24.73 48.03
CA PRO A 403 -32.45 25.19 48.51
C PRO A 403 -31.53 24.16 49.22
N ILE A 404 -30.27 24.56 49.27
CA ILE A 404 -29.29 24.53 50.38
C ILE A 404 -29.72 23.77 51.66
N SER A 405 -28.95 22.73 52.01
CA SER A 405 -28.54 22.46 53.40
C SER A 405 -27.44 21.41 53.46
N SER A 406 -26.22 21.84 53.80
CA SER A 406 -25.23 21.00 54.50
C SER A 406 -25.72 20.72 55.93
N PRO A 407 -25.33 19.60 56.56
CA PRO A 407 -24.22 19.73 57.49
C PRO A 407 -23.29 18.49 57.60
N ARG A 408 -22.03 18.82 57.94
CA ARG A 408 -21.06 18.12 58.80
C ARG A 408 -21.24 16.61 59.04
N SER A 409 -20.20 15.85 58.71
CA SER A 409 -19.21 15.33 59.67
C SER A 409 -17.91 15.00 58.93
#